data_AF-A0A1M6S6U7-F1
#
_entry.id   AF-A0A1M6S6U7-F1
#
_cell.length_a   1.000
_cell.length_b   1.000
_cell.length_c   1.000
_cell.angle_alpha   90.00
_cell.angle_beta   90.00
_cell.angle_gamma   90.00
#
_symmetry.space_group_name_H-M   'P 1'
#
loop_
_entity.id
_entity.type
_entity.pdbx_description
1 polymer ?
#
loop_
_entity_poly.entity_id
_entity_poly.type
_entity_poly.pdbx_seq_one_letter_code
_entity_poly.pdbx_strand_id
1 'polypeptide(L)'
;MSSLKAFLNPVQVENKEVMVSNRFMEEGKVIPFIIRPITQKENEQLIKKYTRKDKKGVENFNRTEYVQALTACAVVFPNLNDTRLQDKYGLGETEVLKNMLLVGEYATLASEVQTLSGLDTDINEDIEEVKNE
;
A
#
# COMPACT_ATOMS: atom_id res chain seq x y z
N MET A 1 -34.05 -6.32 10.88
CA MET A 1 -33.14 -7.46 11.11
C MET A 1 -32.05 -7.38 10.05
N SER A 2 -30.78 -7.23 10.45
CA SER A 2 -29.66 -7.46 9.54
C SER A 2 -29.65 -8.94 9.15
N SER A 3 -29.44 -9.24 7.87
CA SER A 3 -29.46 -10.63 7.36
C SER A 3 -28.03 -11.10 7.06
N LEU A 4 -27.76 -12.39 7.26
CA LEU A 4 -26.48 -13.04 6.91
C LEU A 4 -26.05 -12.74 5.46
N LYS A 5 -27.02 -12.52 4.56
CA LYS A 5 -26.79 -12.17 3.16
C LYS A 5 -25.87 -10.95 2.97
N ALA A 6 -25.94 -9.96 3.88
CA ALA A 6 -25.10 -8.76 3.83
C ALA A 6 -23.60 -9.07 4.02
N PHE A 7 -23.27 -10.09 4.83
CA PHE A 7 -21.89 -10.50 5.09
C PHE A 7 -21.35 -11.46 4.03
N LEU A 8 -22.24 -12.21 3.36
CA LEU A 8 -21.86 -13.08 2.25
C LEU A 8 -21.60 -12.30 0.95
N ASN A 9 -22.16 -11.09 0.83
CA ASN A 9 -22.05 -10.24 -0.35
C ASN A 9 -21.85 -8.77 0.08
N PRO A 10 -20.75 -8.44 0.76
CA PRO A 10 -20.47 -7.06 1.14
C PRO A 10 -20.27 -6.23 -0.13
N VAL A 11 -20.68 -4.96 -0.06
CA VAL A 11 -20.36 -3.97 -1.09
C VAL A 11 -18.83 -3.91 -1.22
N GLN A 12 -18.33 -4.17 -2.42
CA GLN A 12 -16.90 -4.14 -2.69
C GLN A 12 -16.44 -2.69 -2.78
N VAL A 13 -15.31 -2.38 -2.13
CA VAL A 13 -14.63 -1.10 -2.30
C VAL A 13 -13.92 -1.13 -3.65
N GLU A 14 -14.28 -0.20 -4.53
CA GLU A 14 -13.74 -0.15 -5.89
C GLU A 14 -12.32 0.45 -5.94
N ASN A 15 -11.64 0.22 -7.05
CA ASN A 15 -10.37 0.88 -7.33
C ASN A 15 -10.56 2.40 -7.45
N LYS A 16 -9.56 3.15 -7.02
CA LYS A 16 -9.57 4.61 -7.04
C LYS A 16 -8.47 5.15 -7.95
N GLU A 17 -8.82 6.13 -8.77
CA GLU A 17 -7.86 6.97 -9.50
C GLU A 17 -7.29 8.05 -8.57
N VAL A 18 -5.96 8.19 -8.56
CA VAL A 18 -5.24 9.15 -7.72
C VAL A 18 -4.25 9.95 -8.57
N MET A 19 -4.46 11.26 -8.60
CA MET A 19 -3.57 12.20 -9.28
C MET A 19 -2.40 12.55 -8.36
N VAL A 20 -1.34 11.74 -8.41
CA VAL A 20 -0.17 11.93 -7.54
C VAL A 20 0.80 13.00 -8.05
N SER A 21 0.80 13.26 -9.35
CA SER A 21 1.76 14.17 -10.00
C SER A 21 1.24 14.67 -11.33
N ASN A 22 1.57 15.93 -11.66
CA ASN A 22 1.37 16.47 -13.00
C ASN A 22 2.46 16.02 -13.99
N ARG A 23 3.49 15.28 -13.55
CA ARG A 23 4.63 14.88 -14.39
C ARG A 23 4.33 13.67 -15.28
N PHE A 24 3.36 12.84 -14.92
CA PHE A 24 2.97 11.67 -15.71
C PHE A 24 1.91 12.08 -16.72
N MET A 25 2.35 12.35 -17.96
CA MET A 25 1.47 12.82 -19.03
C MET A 25 1.54 11.89 -20.24
N GLU A 26 0.37 11.64 -20.85
CA GLU A 26 0.22 10.98 -22.14
C GLU A 26 -0.77 11.79 -22.99
N GLU A 27 -0.39 12.10 -24.22
CA GLU A 27 -1.19 12.92 -25.14
C GLU A 27 -1.69 14.26 -24.54
N GLY A 28 -0.87 14.87 -23.67
CA GLY A 28 -1.18 16.16 -23.02
C GLY A 28 -2.16 16.06 -21.84
N LYS A 29 -2.52 14.84 -21.40
CA LYS A 29 -3.34 14.61 -20.21
C LYS A 29 -2.52 13.99 -19.10
N VAL A 30 -2.76 14.43 -17.86
CA VAL A 30 -2.18 13.80 -16.68
C VAL A 30 -2.81 12.42 -16.49
N ILE A 31 -1.97 11.43 -16.27
CA ILE A 31 -2.37 10.04 -16.08
C ILE A 31 -2.38 9.70 -14.59
N PRO A 32 -3.52 9.24 -14.04
CA PRO A 32 -3.61 8.89 -12.64
C PRO A 32 -2.92 7.56 -12.34
N PHE A 33 -2.56 7.37 -11.07
CA PHE A 33 -2.37 6.04 -10.53
C PHE A 33 -3.73 5.40 -10.29
N ILE A 34 -3.86 4.09 -10.49
CA ILE A 34 -5.02 3.32 -10.05
C ILE A 34 -4.57 2.51 -8.84
N ILE A 35 -5.24 2.71 -7.71
CA ILE A 35 -5.00 1.96 -6.47
C ILE A 35 -6.22 1.12 -6.09
N ARG A 36 -5.99 0.09 -5.29
CA ARG A 36 -7.04 -0.76 -4.69
C ARG A 36 -6.93 -0.78 -3.17
N PRO A 37 -8.01 -1.07 -2.44
CA PRO A 37 -7.93 -1.36 -1.02
C PRO A 37 -7.06 -2.60 -0.77
N ILE A 38 -6.34 -2.59 0.36
CA ILE A 38 -5.63 -3.75 0.89
C ILE A 38 -6.52 -4.51 1.86
N THR A 39 -6.60 -5.83 1.70
CA THR A 39 -7.37 -6.69 2.61
C THR A 39 -6.61 -6.94 3.91
N GLN A 40 -7.32 -7.26 4.99
CA GLN A 40 -6.69 -7.62 6.27
C GLN A 40 -5.71 -8.79 6.14
N LYS A 41 -6.00 -9.78 5.28
CA LYS A 41 -5.10 -10.91 5.03
C LYS A 41 -3.77 -10.48 4.40
N GLU A 42 -3.81 -9.54 3.45
CA GLU A 42 -2.61 -8.97 2.85
C GLU A 42 -1.84 -8.13 3.87
N ASN A 43 -2.55 -7.34 4.68
CA ASN A 43 -1.97 -6.55 5.76
C ASN A 43 -1.20 -7.43 6.76
N GLU A 44 -1.81 -8.52 7.26
CA GLU A 44 -1.17 -9.49 8.15
C GLU A 44 0.09 -10.10 7.54
N GLN A 45 0.07 -10.44 6.25
CA GLN A 45 1.23 -10.95 5.55
C GLN A 45 2.37 -9.94 5.49
N LEU A 46 2.05 -8.67 5.26
CA LEU A 46 3.03 -7.58 5.27
C LEU A 46 3.58 -7.35 6.67
N ILE A 47 2.73 -7.22 7.70
CA ILE A 47 3.16 -7.05 9.10
C ILE A 47 4.11 -8.18 9.49
N LYS A 48 3.73 -9.43 9.25
CA LYS A 48 4.57 -10.59 9.55
C LYS A 48 5.90 -10.58 8.78
N LYS A 49 5.90 -10.16 7.52
CA LYS A 49 7.10 -10.08 6.69
C LYS A 49 8.09 -9.03 7.20
N TYR A 50 7.58 -7.91 7.73
CA TYR A 50 8.38 -6.78 8.19
C TYR A 50 8.59 -6.73 9.71
N THR A 51 8.04 -7.68 10.46
CA THR A 51 8.38 -7.94 11.87
C THR A 51 9.46 -9.02 11.99
N ARG A 52 10.59 -8.69 12.62
CA ARG A 52 11.68 -9.64 12.89
C ARG A 52 11.84 -9.86 14.38
N LYS A 53 11.98 -11.13 14.80
CA LYS A 53 12.40 -11.48 16.16
C LYS A 53 13.92 -11.51 16.24
N ASP A 54 14.48 -10.80 17.21
CA ASP A 54 15.90 -10.91 17.51
C ASP A 54 16.22 -12.19 18.31
N LYS A 55 17.50 -12.43 18.58
CA LYS A 55 17.96 -13.61 19.36
C LYS A 55 17.45 -13.65 20.80
N LYS A 56 16.94 -12.53 21.31
CA LYS A 56 16.39 -12.38 22.67
C LYS A 56 14.86 -12.48 22.70
N GLY A 57 14.23 -12.71 21.55
CA GLY A 57 12.77 -12.80 21.41
C GLY A 57 12.06 -11.45 21.30
N VAL A 58 12.81 -10.34 21.16
CA VAL A 58 12.23 -9.00 20.98
C VAL A 58 11.80 -8.82 19.52
N GLU A 59 10.53 -8.48 19.32
CA GLU A 59 9.99 -8.14 18.01
C GLU A 59 10.37 -6.71 17.61
N ASN A 60 10.93 -6.59 16.41
CA ASN A 60 11.28 -5.32 15.78
C ASN A 60 10.48 -5.21 14.47
N PHE A 61 9.54 -4.28 14.44
CA PHE A 61 8.72 -3.99 13.27
C PHE A 61 9.34 -2.88 12.43
N ASN A 62 9.69 -3.19 11.17
CA ASN A 62 10.18 -2.20 10.22
C ASN A 62 9.00 -1.47 9.57
N ARG A 63 8.48 -0.44 10.27
CA ARG A 63 7.35 0.36 9.79
C ARG A 63 7.61 1.01 8.43
N THR A 64 8.84 1.45 8.17
CA THR A 64 9.20 2.11 6.91
C THR A 64 9.07 1.15 5.73
N GLU A 65 9.66 -0.04 5.80
CA GLU A 65 9.56 -1.03 4.73
C GLU A 65 8.14 -1.58 4.59
N TYR A 66 7.40 -1.70 5.70
CA TYR A 66 5.99 -2.08 5.67
C TYR A 66 5.14 -1.07 4.88
N VAL A 67 5.25 0.23 5.15
CA VAL A 67 4.49 1.26 4.41
C VAL A 67 4.87 1.27 2.93
N GLN A 68 6.15 1.04 2.61
CA GLN A 68 6.61 0.90 1.22
C GLN A 68 5.96 -0.27 0.51
N ALA A 69 5.95 -1.44 1.14
CA ALA A 69 5.35 -2.63 0.57
C ALA A 69 3.82 -2.54 0.49
N LEU A 70 3.17 -1.95 1.49
CA LEU A 70 1.73 -1.68 1.49
C LEU A 70 1.34 -0.80 0.30
N THR A 71 2.09 0.29 0.11
CA THR A 71 1.85 1.24 -0.98
C THR A 71 2.05 0.58 -2.34
N ALA A 72 3.16 -0.17 -2.52
CA ALA A 72 3.43 -0.89 -3.77
C ALA A 72 2.36 -1.94 -4.09
N CYS A 73 1.97 -2.75 -3.10
CA CYS A 73 0.96 -3.80 -3.25
C CYS A 73 -0.42 -3.27 -3.69
N ALA A 74 -0.73 -2.03 -3.31
CA ALA A 74 -2.00 -1.38 -3.63
C ALA A 74 -2.04 -0.77 -5.03
N VAL A 75 -0.90 -0.57 -5.71
CA VAL A 75 -0.87 0.02 -7.05
C VAL A 75 -1.26 -1.03 -8.09
N VAL A 76 -2.37 -0.77 -8.78
CA VAL A 76 -2.86 -1.57 -9.92
C VAL A 76 -2.33 -1.02 -11.23
N PHE A 77 -2.29 0.32 -11.37
CA PHE A 77 -1.71 1.00 -12.52
C PHE A 77 -0.87 2.20 -12.08
N PRO A 78 0.35 2.36 -12.62
CA PRO A 78 1.03 1.48 -13.58
C PRO A 78 1.39 0.10 -12.97
N ASN A 79 1.49 -0.94 -13.79
CA ASN A 79 1.95 -2.26 -13.33
C ASN A 79 3.43 -2.18 -12.93
N LEU A 80 3.71 -2.19 -11.62
CA LEU A 80 5.07 -2.07 -11.08
C LEU A 80 5.96 -3.28 -11.39
N ASN A 81 5.38 -4.39 -11.88
CA ASN A 81 6.11 -5.55 -12.41
C ASN A 81 6.39 -5.48 -13.91
N ASP A 82 6.02 -4.40 -14.61
CA ASP A 82 6.39 -4.22 -16.00
C ASP A 82 7.92 -4.13 -16.13
N THR A 83 8.49 -5.03 -16.93
CA THR A 83 9.94 -5.11 -17.17
C THR A 83 10.56 -3.77 -17.59
N ARG A 84 9.87 -2.96 -18.40
CA ARG A 84 10.39 -1.67 -18.86
C ARG A 84 10.41 -0.64 -17.73
N LEU A 85 9.45 -0.71 -16.81
CA LEU A 85 9.47 0.11 -15.61
C LEU A 85 10.59 -0.31 -14.66
N GLN A 86 10.77 -1.61 -14.44
CA GLN A 86 11.85 -2.10 -13.58
C GLN A 86 13.24 -1.85 -14.17
N ASP A 87 13.42 -1.97 -15.49
CA ASP A 87 14.68 -1.65 -16.15
C ASP A 87 15.05 -0.17 -15.99
N LYS A 88 14.05 0.72 -15.96
CA LYS A 88 14.25 2.17 -15.83
C LYS A 88 14.42 2.62 -14.39
N TYR A 89 13.66 2.06 -13.46
CA TYR A 89 13.54 2.55 -12.08
C TYR A 89 14.10 1.58 -11.02
N GLY A 90 14.58 0.40 -11.40
CA GLY A 90 15.14 -0.60 -10.49
C GLY A 90 14.24 -1.82 -10.28
N LEU A 91 14.85 -2.93 -9.88
CA LEU A 91 14.16 -4.20 -9.67
C LEU A 91 13.33 -4.19 -8.39
N GLY A 92 12.07 -4.58 -8.51
CA GLY A 92 11.12 -4.67 -7.41
C GLY A 92 10.19 -3.47 -7.29
N GLU A 93 8.93 -3.74 -6.99
CA GLU A 93 7.84 -2.75 -7.00
C GLU A 93 8.10 -1.54 -6.09
N THR A 94 8.63 -1.78 -4.89
CA THR A 94 8.97 -0.72 -3.93
C THR A 94 10.10 0.17 -4.44
N GLU A 95 11.08 -0.42 -5.13
CA GLU A 95 12.22 0.32 -5.68
C GLU A 95 11.80 1.15 -6.89
N VAL A 96 10.91 0.61 -7.74
CA VAL A 96 10.27 1.35 -8.83
C VAL A 96 9.61 2.63 -8.30
N LEU A 97 8.77 2.53 -7.26
CA LEU A 97 8.09 3.70 -6.69
C LEU A 97 9.08 4.71 -6.10
N LYS A 98 10.08 4.25 -5.34
CA LYS A 98 11.09 5.12 -4.72
C LYS A 98 11.89 5.92 -5.74
N ASN A 99 12.22 5.32 -6.88
CA ASN A 99 13.03 5.98 -7.91
C ASN A 99 12.17 6.76 -8.92
N MET A 100 10.89 6.45 -9.04
CA MET A 100 9.94 7.14 -9.93
C MET A 100 9.38 8.42 -9.31
N LEU A 101 9.03 8.38 -8.03
CA LEU A 101 8.26 9.44 -7.36
C LEU A 101 9.15 10.39 -6.56
N LEU A 102 8.79 11.67 -6.57
CA LEU A 102 9.32 12.65 -5.61
C LEU A 102 8.73 12.38 -4.22
N VAL A 103 9.43 12.84 -3.17
CA VAL A 103 9.02 12.61 -1.77
C VAL A 103 7.56 13.00 -1.49
N GLY A 104 7.09 14.14 -2.02
CA GLY A 104 5.71 14.58 -1.84
C GLY A 104 4.69 13.75 -2.61
N GLU A 105 5.05 13.28 -3.81
CA GLU A 105 4.18 12.44 -4.64
C GLU A 105 4.02 11.05 -4.02
N TYR A 106 5.12 10.48 -3.50
CA TYR A 106 5.10 9.24 -2.76
C TYR A 106 4.26 9.36 -1.49
N ALA A 107 4.42 10.46 -0.72
CA ALA A 107 3.64 10.71 0.47
C ALA A 107 2.13 10.77 0.19
N THR A 108 1.73 11.47 -0.89
CA THR A 108 0.33 11.51 -1.34
C THR A 108 -0.18 10.12 -1.70
N LEU A 109 0.57 9.36 -2.52
CA LEU A 109 0.17 8.00 -2.90
C LEU A 109 0.00 7.08 -1.69
N ALA A 110 0.97 7.09 -0.77
CA ALA A 110 0.93 6.28 0.44
C ALA A 110 -0.25 6.65 1.35
N SER A 111 -0.56 7.95 1.48
CA SER A 111 -1.72 8.42 2.24
C SER A 111 -3.03 7.93 1.62
N GLU A 112 -3.17 8.04 0.31
CA GLU A 112 -4.38 7.61 -0.42
C GLU A 112 -4.61 6.10 -0.34
N VAL A 113 -3.53 5.31 -0.36
CA VAL A 113 -3.59 3.85 -0.14
C VAL A 113 -4.08 3.51 1.27
N GLN A 114 -3.57 4.20 2.30
CA GLN A 114 -4.00 3.99 3.69
C GLN A 114 -5.49 4.34 3.85
N THR A 115 -5.89 5.52 3.38
CA THR A 115 -7.29 5.98 3.44
C THR A 115 -8.23 5.03 2.69
N LEU A 116 -7.87 4.57 1.48
CA LEU A 116 -8.70 3.64 0.71
C LEU A 116 -8.83 2.28 1.40
N SER A 117 -7.79 1.87 2.13
CA SER A 117 -7.78 0.60 2.88
C SER A 117 -8.46 0.71 4.26
N GLY A 118 -8.99 1.88 4.61
CA GLY A 118 -9.62 2.11 5.92
C GLY A 118 -8.63 2.14 7.08
N LEU A 119 -7.34 2.35 6.81
CA LEU A 119 -6.35 2.60 7.84
C LEU A 119 -6.42 4.09 8.21
N ASP A 120 -6.69 4.37 9.49
CA ASP A 120 -6.56 5.74 9.98
C ASP A 120 -5.10 6.20 9.81
N THR A 121 -4.90 7.48 9.52
CA THR A 121 -3.55 8.07 9.41
C THR A 121 -2.73 7.95 10.71
N ASP A 122 -3.33 7.47 11.80
CA ASP A 122 -2.72 7.18 13.09
C ASP A 122 -2.48 5.65 13.28
N ILE A 123 -1.61 5.05 12.47
CA ILE A 123 -1.11 3.65 12.58
C ILE A 123 -0.42 3.33 13.93
N ASN A 124 -0.46 4.23 14.93
CA ASN A 124 0.20 4.02 16.21
C ASN A 124 -0.56 3.05 17.15
N GLU A 125 -1.85 2.76 16.91
CA GLU A 125 -2.66 1.93 17.81
C GLU A 125 -2.56 0.41 17.53
N ASP A 126 -2.34 -0.03 16.28
CA ASP A 126 -2.34 -1.45 15.90
C ASP A 126 -1.15 -2.28 16.44
N ILE A 127 -0.08 -1.63 16.94
CA ILE A 127 1.10 -2.32 17.48
C ILE A 127 0.84 -2.85 18.92
N GLU A 128 -0.13 -2.28 19.65
CA GLU A 128 -0.44 -2.70 21.02
C GLU A 128 -1.32 -3.96 21.08
N GLU A 129 -2.18 -4.20 20.09
CA GLU A 129 -3.09 -5.37 20.11
C GLU A 129 -2.37 -6.70 19.84
N VAL A 130 -1.33 -6.73 19.00
CA VAL A 130 -0.56 -7.95 18.69
C VAL A 130 0.24 -8.47 19.90
N LYS A 131 0.49 -7.63 20.90
CA LYS A 131 1.18 -8.03 22.13
C LYS A 131 0.25 -8.65 23.19
N ASN A 132 -1.07 -8.60 22.98
CA ASN A 132 -2.07 -9.02 23.96
C ASN A 132 -2.86 -10.29 23.57
N GLU A 133 -2.49 -10.96 22.48
CA GLU A 133 -2.90 -12.35 22.15
C GLU A 133 -1.72 -13.34 22.29
#